data_AF-A0A9E1T6E0-F1
#
_entry.id   AF-A0A9E1T6E0-F1
#
_cell.length_a   1.000
_cell.length_b   1.000
_cell.length_c   1.000
_cell.angle_alpha   90.00
_cell.angle_beta   90.00
_cell.angle_gamma   90.00
#
_symmetry.space_group_name_H-M   'P 1'
#
loop_
_entity.id
_entity.type
_entity.pdbx_description
1 polymer ?
#
loop_
_entity_poly.entity_id
_entity_poly.type
_entity_poly.pdbx_seq_one_letter_code
_entity_poly.pdbx_strand_id
1 'polypeptide(L)'
;MGISDKINGISRRDLFRVAGRYGMSSTLLAASGFGGAMSLANLASAAESTYDKRFAKEAKFTLKFGAAGFNARNLLIERAGALEFARDLESRTDGEIRVEFIGDNQICGQVSCVEKCQQGIVDIYAASTQNSAGGAP
;
A
#
# COMPACT_ATOMS: atom_id res chain seq x y z
N MET A 1 2.32 -1.94 18.31
CA MET A 1 3.64 -1.64 17.72
C MET A 1 3.44 -1.07 16.33
N GLY A 2 3.85 0.17 16.12
CA GLY A 2 3.94 0.77 14.77
C GLY A 2 5.13 0.22 13.99
N ILE A 3 5.23 0.58 12.70
CA ILE A 3 6.37 0.22 11.85
C ILE A 3 7.67 0.73 12.47
N SER A 4 7.67 1.94 13.02
CA SER A 4 8.81 2.55 13.74
C SER A 4 9.31 1.65 14.87
N ASP A 5 8.41 1.08 15.68
CA ASP A 5 8.79 0.20 16.79
C ASP A 5 9.43 -1.10 16.30
N LYS A 6 8.98 -1.62 15.14
CA LYS A 6 9.47 -2.87 14.55
C LYS A 6 10.88 -2.72 13.97
N ILE A 7 11.23 -1.54 13.45
CA ILE A 7 12.53 -1.24 12.82
C ILE A 7 13.48 -0.46 13.73
N ASN A 8 13.14 -0.19 14.99
CA ASN A 8 13.98 0.56 15.94
C ASN A 8 15.38 -0.04 16.14
N GLY A 9 15.57 -1.34 15.90
CA GLY A 9 16.87 -2.01 15.94
C GLY A 9 17.71 -1.88 14.65
N ILE A 10 17.19 -1.20 13.62
CA ILE A 10 17.81 -1.07 12.30
C ILE A 10 18.24 0.39 12.10
N SER A 11 19.51 0.60 11.76
CA SER A 11 19.99 1.95 11.49
C SER A 11 19.29 2.53 10.25
N ARG A 12 19.09 3.86 10.22
CA ARG A 12 18.55 4.55 9.03
C ARG A 12 19.33 4.19 7.76
N ARG A 13 20.66 4.12 7.86
CA ARG A 13 21.54 3.76 6.75
C ARG A 13 21.23 2.36 6.20
N ASP A 14 21.05 1.40 7.09
CA ASP A 14 20.77 0.02 6.69
C ASP A 14 19.34 -0.13 6.13
N LEU A 15 18.37 0.58 6.70
CA LEU A 15 17.03 0.68 6.14
C LEU A 15 17.05 1.22 4.71
N PHE A 16 17.79 2.31 4.47
CA PHE A 16 17.95 2.87 3.12
C PHE A 16 18.75 1.97 2.19
N ARG A 17 19.69 1.16 2.70
CA ARG A 17 20.41 0.16 1.90
C ARG A 17 19.46 -0.93 1.40
N VAL A 18 18.56 -1.43 2.24
CA VAL A 18 17.52 -2.41 1.84
C VAL A 18 16.54 -1.77 0.85
N ALA A 19 16.05 -0.56 1.14
CA ALA A 19 15.16 0.18 0.25
C ALA A 19 15.78 0.50 -1.11
N GLY A 20 17.08 0.78 -1.17
CA GLY A 20 17.79 1.00 -2.43
C GLY A 20 17.92 -0.26 -3.29
N ARG A 21 17.90 -1.45 -2.68
CA ARG A 21 18.00 -2.72 -3.41
C ARG A 21 16.64 -3.28 -3.84
N TYR A 22 15.64 -3.20 -2.97
CA TYR A 22 14.34 -3.86 -3.18
C TYR A 22 13.17 -2.87 -3.34
N GLY A 23 13.46 -1.57 -3.35
CA GLY A 23 12.46 -0.51 -3.38
C GLY A 23 11.87 -0.19 -2.00
N MET A 24 11.47 1.07 -1.81
CA MET A 24 10.89 1.54 -0.54
C MET A 24 9.57 0.84 -0.24
N SER A 25 8.72 0.61 -1.27
CA SER A 25 7.42 -0.05 -1.11
C SER A 25 7.57 -1.48 -0.59
N SER A 26 8.43 -2.30 -1.20
CA SER A 26 8.68 -3.68 -0.75
C SER A 26 9.29 -3.73 0.65
N THR A 27 10.17 -2.78 0.97
CA THR A 27 10.81 -2.68 2.29
C THR A 27 9.79 -2.31 3.39
N LEU A 28 8.89 -1.37 3.11
CA LEU A 28 7.84 -0.98 4.06
C LEU A 28 6.78 -2.08 4.21
N LEU A 29 6.41 -2.76 3.11
CA LEU A 29 5.51 -3.90 3.14
C LEU A 29 6.09 -5.04 3.98
N ALA A 30 7.38 -5.36 3.79
CA ALA A 30 8.11 -6.32 4.61
C ALA A 30 8.10 -5.95 6.10
N ALA A 31 8.31 -4.67 6.43
CA ALA A 31 8.26 -4.18 7.80
C ALA A 31 6.84 -4.24 8.41
N SER A 32 5.80 -4.04 7.59
CA SER A 32 4.41 -4.09 8.03
C SER A 32 3.95 -5.51 8.39
N GLY A 33 4.44 -6.54 7.66
CA GLY A 33 4.02 -7.93 7.81
C GLY A 33 4.60 -8.67 9.02
N PHE A 34 5.63 -8.13 9.67
CA PHE A 34 6.28 -8.79 10.81
C PHE A 34 5.60 -8.51 12.15
N GLY A 35 5.44 -9.53 13.01
CA GLY A 35 4.78 -9.42 14.32
C GLY A 35 5.68 -8.94 15.47
N GLY A 36 6.99 -8.81 15.27
CA GLY A 36 7.97 -8.48 16.31
C GLY A 36 9.12 -7.58 15.81
N ALA A 37 10.10 -7.34 16.67
CA ALA A 37 11.29 -6.56 16.33
C ALA A 37 12.08 -7.21 15.19
N MET A 38 12.52 -6.42 14.21
CA MET A 38 13.20 -6.91 13.02
C MET A 38 14.72 -6.74 13.15
N SER A 39 15.46 -7.80 12.79
CA SER A 39 16.87 -7.68 12.45
C SER A 39 17.01 -7.19 11.01
N LEU A 40 18.18 -6.62 10.67
CA LEU A 40 18.48 -6.22 9.30
C LEU A 40 18.38 -7.38 8.31
N ALA A 41 18.87 -8.57 8.68
CA ALA A 41 18.82 -9.76 7.84
C ALA A 41 17.38 -10.21 7.56
N ASN A 42 16.52 -10.20 8.58
CA ASN A 42 15.10 -10.56 8.42
C ASN A 42 14.34 -9.50 7.61
N LEU A 43 14.66 -8.22 7.76
CA LEU A 43 14.09 -7.16 6.93
C LEU A 43 14.51 -7.29 5.47
N ALA A 44 15.79 -7.55 5.20
CA ALA A 44 16.29 -7.74 3.84
C ALA A 44 15.65 -8.96 3.17
N SER A 45 15.59 -10.11 3.85
CA SER A 45 14.97 -11.32 3.31
C SER A 45 13.45 -11.16 3.07
N ALA A 46 12.75 -10.47 3.97
CA ALA A 46 11.33 -10.18 3.78
C ALA A 46 11.07 -9.16 2.66
N ALA A 47 11.95 -8.17 2.52
CA ALA A 47 11.89 -7.18 1.42
C ALA A 47 12.16 -7.84 0.08
N GLU A 48 13.15 -8.74 0.01
CA GLU A 48 13.45 -9.57 -1.15
C GLU A 48 12.25 -10.45 -1.53
N SER A 49 11.70 -11.21 -0.59
CA SER A 49 10.52 -12.05 -0.86
C SER A 49 9.31 -11.23 -1.33
N THR A 50 9.11 -10.03 -0.79
CA THR A 50 8.04 -9.14 -1.21
C THR A 50 8.30 -8.57 -2.61
N TYR A 51 9.54 -8.19 -2.89
CA TYR A 51 9.96 -7.69 -4.19
C TYR A 51 9.81 -8.77 -5.27
N ASP A 52 10.35 -9.96 -5.03
CA ASP A 52 10.29 -11.08 -5.95
C ASP A 52 8.84 -11.47 -6.24
N LYS A 53 7.95 -11.50 -5.25
CA LYS A 53 6.52 -11.77 -5.47
C LYS A 53 5.81 -10.66 -6.25
N ARG A 54 6.07 -9.39 -5.93
CA ARG A 54 5.44 -8.24 -6.60
C ARG A 54 5.90 -8.07 -8.05
N PHE A 55 7.11 -8.53 -8.36
CA PHE A 55 7.74 -8.37 -9.68
C PHE A 55 8.07 -9.71 -10.36
N ALA A 56 7.50 -10.83 -9.88
CA ALA A 56 7.70 -12.16 -10.46
C ALA A 56 7.22 -12.22 -11.92
N LYS A 57 6.12 -11.53 -12.22
CA LYS A 57 5.55 -11.44 -13.56
C LYS A 57 5.39 -9.99 -13.99
N GLU A 58 5.39 -9.78 -15.30
CA GLU A 58 5.04 -8.49 -15.90
C GLU A 58 3.58 -8.14 -15.57
N ALA A 59 3.33 -6.88 -15.24
CA ALA A 59 1.97 -6.42 -14.94
C ALA A 59 1.12 -6.45 -16.21
N LYS A 60 0.04 -7.22 -16.19
CA LYS A 60 -1.02 -7.16 -17.21
C LYS A 60 -1.96 -6.00 -16.93
N PHE A 61 -2.15 -5.66 -15.66
CA PHE A 61 -3.01 -4.58 -15.21
C PHE A 61 -2.32 -3.76 -14.12
N THR A 62 -2.43 -2.44 -14.22
CA THR A 62 -2.04 -1.51 -13.15
C THR A 62 -3.26 -0.67 -12.79
N LEU A 63 -3.82 -0.91 -11.61
CA LEU A 63 -5.05 -0.29 -11.13
C LEU A 63 -4.71 0.91 -10.24
N LYS A 64 -5.34 2.05 -10.48
CA LYS A 64 -5.28 3.24 -9.61
C LYS A 64 -6.32 3.14 -8.52
N PHE A 65 -5.88 3.10 -7.27
CA PHE A 65 -6.74 3.04 -6.10
C PHE A 65 -6.73 4.40 -5.38
N GLY A 66 -7.77 5.21 -5.61
CA GLY A 66 -7.96 6.49 -4.93
C GLY A 66 -8.55 6.31 -3.52
N ALA A 67 -7.86 6.81 -2.50
CA ALA A 67 -8.26 6.59 -1.12
C ALA A 67 -8.38 7.91 -0.35
N ALA A 68 -9.63 8.35 -0.14
CA ALA A 68 -9.92 9.64 0.48
C ALA A 68 -9.56 9.64 1.97
N GLY A 69 -8.67 10.55 2.38
CA GLY A 69 -8.21 10.67 3.76
C GLY A 69 -7.38 9.50 4.28
N PHE A 70 -7.12 8.47 3.46
CA PHE A 70 -6.33 7.32 3.89
C PHE A 70 -4.85 7.51 3.56
N ASN A 71 -4.04 7.42 4.60
CA ASN A 71 -2.59 7.35 4.53
C ASN A 71 -2.09 6.48 5.68
N ALA A 72 -0.80 6.13 5.70
CA ALA A 72 -0.25 5.23 6.72
C ALA A 72 -0.50 5.71 8.17
N ARG A 73 -0.60 7.03 8.41
CA ARG A 73 -0.90 7.59 9.72
C ARG A 73 -2.39 7.48 10.06
N ASN A 74 -3.26 7.91 9.15
CA ASN A 74 -4.70 7.92 9.38
C ASN A 74 -5.27 6.50 9.51
N LEU A 75 -4.68 5.54 8.80
CA LEU A 75 -5.03 4.12 8.91
C LEU A 75 -4.70 3.48 10.27
N LEU A 76 -3.95 4.16 11.14
CA LEU A 76 -3.77 3.74 12.53
C LEU A 76 -4.98 4.08 13.41
N ILE A 77 -5.75 5.10 13.01
CA ILE A 77 -6.93 5.59 13.73
C ILE A 77 -8.17 4.92 13.14
N GLU A 78 -8.35 5.05 11.83
CA GLU A 78 -9.42 4.41 11.07
C GLU A 78 -8.84 3.23 10.30
N ARG A 79 -8.85 2.05 10.92
CA ARG A 79 -8.35 0.83 10.28
C ARG A 79 -9.25 0.46 9.09
N ALA A 80 -8.80 0.79 7.88
CA ALA A 80 -9.38 0.33 6.64
C ALA A 80 -8.45 -0.68 5.95
N GLY A 81 -9.02 -1.75 5.39
CA GLY A 81 -8.26 -2.84 4.75
C GLY A 81 -7.75 -2.51 3.34
N ALA A 82 -7.66 -1.23 2.95
CA ALA A 82 -7.33 -0.83 1.58
C ALA A 82 -5.88 -1.19 1.18
N LEU A 83 -4.92 -0.97 2.08
CA LEU A 83 -3.52 -1.32 1.85
C LEU A 83 -3.32 -2.84 1.90
N GLU A 84 -4.00 -3.53 2.81
CA GLU A 84 -4.00 -4.99 2.89
C GLU A 84 -4.59 -5.64 1.64
N PHE A 85 -5.69 -5.09 1.11
CA PHE A 85 -6.29 -5.53 -0.14
C PHE A 85 -5.30 -5.38 -1.31
N ALA A 86 -4.68 -4.21 -1.46
CA ALA A 86 -3.69 -3.97 -2.52
C ALA A 86 -2.52 -4.98 -2.44
N ARG A 87 -2.00 -5.22 -1.23
CA ARG A 87 -0.92 -6.19 -0.99
C ARG A 87 -1.34 -7.63 -1.28
N ASP A 88 -2.52 -8.04 -0.81
CA ASP A 88 -3.02 -9.41 -1.00
C ASP A 88 -3.30 -9.69 -2.48
N LEU A 89 -3.87 -8.73 -3.20
CA LEU A 89 -4.12 -8.83 -4.64
C LEU A 89 -2.82 -8.99 -5.43
N GLU A 90 -1.84 -8.12 -5.19
CA GLU A 90 -0.53 -8.22 -5.84
C GLU A 90 0.17 -9.55 -5.53
N SER A 91 0.11 -10.00 -4.27
CA SER A 91 0.75 -11.26 -3.86
C SER A 91 0.07 -12.50 -4.43
N ARG A 92 -1.26 -12.50 -4.60
CA ARG A 92 -2.01 -13.66 -5.12
C ARG A 92 -1.96 -13.75 -6.64
N THR A 93 -1.56 -12.67 -7.30
CA THR A 93 -1.45 -12.59 -8.76
C THR A 93 0.00 -12.64 -9.24
N ASP A 94 0.96 -12.89 -8.34
CA ASP A 94 2.40 -12.83 -8.63
C ASP A 94 2.81 -11.52 -9.34
N GLY A 95 2.13 -10.42 -9.01
CA GLY A 95 2.36 -9.11 -9.63
C GLY A 95 1.72 -8.89 -11.01
N GLU A 96 0.91 -9.82 -11.53
CA GLU A 96 0.17 -9.61 -12.80
C GLU A 96 -0.88 -8.51 -12.70
N ILE A 97 -1.46 -8.32 -11.50
CA ILE A 97 -2.29 -7.16 -11.16
C ILE A 97 -1.54 -6.34 -10.12
N ARG A 98 -1.22 -5.09 -10.47
CA ARG A 98 -0.54 -4.14 -9.58
C ARG A 98 -1.50 -3.04 -9.15
N VAL A 99 -1.34 -2.55 -7.93
CA VAL A 99 -2.16 -1.46 -7.40
C VAL A 99 -1.27 -0.27 -7.09
N GLU A 100 -1.59 0.86 -7.71
CA GLU A 100 -1.07 2.16 -7.34
C GLU A 100 -2.03 2.78 -6.33
N PHE A 101 -1.66 2.69 -5.05
CA PHE A 101 -2.45 3.30 -3.97
C PHE A 101 -2.16 4.80 -3.89
N ILE A 102 -3.18 5.62 -4.16
CA ILE A 102 -3.10 7.08 -4.19
C ILE A 102 -3.97 7.63 -3.07
N GLY A 103 -3.36 7.69 -1.89
CA GLY A 103 -4.01 8.12 -0.65
C GLY A 103 -4.02 9.63 -0.43
N ASP A 104 -4.43 10.02 0.78
CA ASP A 104 -4.32 11.39 1.30
C ASP A 104 -4.98 12.46 0.41
N ASN A 105 -6.09 12.09 -0.22
CA ASN A 105 -6.84 12.94 -1.15
C ASN A 105 -6.04 13.41 -2.39
N GLN A 106 -4.93 12.76 -2.74
CA GLN A 106 -4.06 13.23 -3.82
C GLN A 106 -4.73 13.20 -5.20
N ILE A 107 -5.65 12.27 -5.44
CA ILE A 107 -6.36 12.13 -6.73
C ILE A 107 -7.87 12.35 -6.61
N CYS A 108 -8.46 12.06 -5.45
CA CYS A 108 -9.89 12.24 -5.18
C CYS A 108 -10.14 12.42 -3.69
N GLY A 109 -11.20 13.15 -3.34
CA GLY A 109 -11.60 13.42 -1.97
C GLY A 109 -12.83 12.62 -1.55
N GLN A 110 -13.23 12.78 -0.28
CA GLN A 110 -14.33 12.03 0.34
C GLN A 110 -15.62 12.00 -0.47
N VAL A 111 -16.00 13.12 -1.10
CA VAL A 111 -17.24 13.25 -1.89
C VAL A 111 -17.04 13.09 -3.40
N SER A 112 -15.79 13.10 -3.88
CA SER A 112 -15.50 13.12 -5.32
C SER A 112 -14.90 11.81 -5.85
N CYS A 113 -14.46 10.89 -4.99
CA CYS A 113 -13.90 9.61 -5.44
C CYS A 113 -14.87 8.76 -6.27
N VAL A 114 -16.18 8.83 -5.99
CA VAL A 114 -17.20 8.13 -6.78
C VAL A 114 -17.26 8.63 -8.22
N GLU A 115 -17.28 9.95 -8.42
CA GLU A 115 -17.29 10.57 -9.76
C GLU A 115 -15.98 10.28 -10.51
N LYS A 116 -14.84 10.32 -9.80
CA LYS A 116 -13.53 9.98 -10.39
C LYS A 116 -13.47 8.52 -10.84
N CYS A 117 -14.12 7.62 -10.11
CA CYS A 117 -14.23 6.22 -10.51
C CYS A 117 -15.10 6.07 -11.76
N GLN A 118 -16.27 6.75 -11.80
CA GLN A 118 -17.16 6.74 -12.97
C GLN A 118 -16.51 7.32 -14.23
N GLN A 119 -15.62 8.31 -14.08
CA GLN A 119 -14.85 8.92 -15.17
C GLN A 119 -13.67 8.07 -15.64
N GLY A 120 -13.39 6.93 -15.00
CA GLY A 120 -12.21 6.10 -15.29
C GLY A 120 -10.88 6.73 -14.87
N ILE A 121 -10.90 7.73 -13.99
CA ILE A 121 -9.68 8.36 -13.46
C ILE A 121 -9.02 7.46 -12.41
N VAL A 122 -9.82 6.83 -11.56
CA VAL A 122 -9.41 5.74 -10.66
C VAL A 122 -10.21 4.48 -10.98
N ASP A 123 -9.60 3.32 -10.78
CA ASP A 123 -10.23 2.02 -11.04
C ASP A 123 -10.93 1.47 -9.79
N ILE A 124 -10.40 1.84 -8.62
CA ILE A 124 -10.91 1.45 -7.30
C ILE A 124 -10.92 2.70 -6.43
N TYR A 125 -11.92 2.84 -5.56
CA TYR A 125 -11.92 3.91 -4.57
C TYR A 125 -12.35 3.46 -3.18
N ALA A 126 -11.90 4.21 -2.17
CA ALA A 126 -12.32 4.06 -0.78
C ALA A 126 -12.78 5.44 -0.25
N ALA A 127 -14.06 5.51 0.10
CA ALA A 127 -14.73 6.64 0.73
C ALA A 127 -15.95 6.11 1.51
N SER A 128 -16.52 6.92 2.41
CA SER A 128 -17.76 6.51 3.09
C SER A 128 -18.92 6.43 2.09
N THR A 129 -19.85 5.51 2.34
CA THR A 129 -21.06 5.37 1.52
C THR A 129 -21.91 6.63 1.58
N GLN A 130 -21.99 7.29 2.75
CA GLN A 130 -22.71 8.56 2.90
C GLN A 130 -22.11 9.66 2.04
N ASN A 131 -20.78 9.79 2.00
CA ASN A 131 -20.12 10.81 1.19
C ASN A 131 -20.24 10.52 -0.31
N SER A 132 -20.36 9.24 -0.67
CA SER A 132 -20.47 8.81 -2.07
C SER A 132 -21.92 8.85 -2.60
N ALA A 133 -22.92 8.91 -1.70
CA ALA A 133 -24.34 8.86 -2.06
C ALA A 133 -24.78 9.98 -3.01
N GLY A 134 -24.16 11.16 -2.93
CA GLY A 134 -24.51 12.29 -3.80
C GLY A 134 -24.05 12.15 -5.25
N GLY A 135 -23.07 11.29 -5.52
CA GLY A 135 -22.53 11.04 -6.86
C GLY A 135 -22.74 9.61 -7.37
N ALA A 136 -23.31 8.72 -6.56
CA ALA A 136 -23.67 7.36 -6.97
C ALA A 136 -24.93 7.40 -7.88
N PRO A 137 -25.02 6.51 -8.89
CA PRO A 137 -26.15 6.46 -9.82
C PRO A 137 -27.47 6.02 -9.17
#